data_AF-A0A7X3HQB6-F1
#
_entry.id   AF-A0A7X3HQB6-F1
#
_cell.length_a   1.000
_cell.length_b   1.000
_cell.length_c   1.000
_cell.angle_alpha   90.00
_cell.angle_beta   90.00
_cell.angle_gamma   90.00
#
_symmetry.space_group_name_H-M   'P 1'
#
loop_
_entity.id
_entity.type
_entity.pdbx_description
1 polymer ?
#
loop_
_entity_poly.entity_id
_entity_poly.type
_entity_poly.pdbx_seq_one_letter_code
_entity_poly.pdbx_strand_id
1 'polypeptide(L)'
;MSLLQRNVDCNSRRQPATWAKIASQPKPLNRREILGGLITLFSIYFAPAVIAFYFARKDGRSALAWVVICVFANYLGLLAYFLTRGGPPTRERYVEAHPGCLTPRGMSCYHCGSQSIRVWREQAFVKVRQYHICNHCGKTLYRSM
;
A
#
# COMPACT_ATOMS: atom_id res chain seq x y z
N MET A 1 -66.84 39.91 16.64
CA MET A 1 -65.59 39.66 15.87
C MET A 1 -64.42 39.65 16.84
N SER A 2 -63.89 38.45 17.09
CA SER A 2 -63.00 38.12 18.21
C SER A 2 -61.57 38.62 17.98
N LEU A 3 -60.91 39.05 19.06
CA LEU A 3 -59.51 39.51 19.08
C LEU A 3 -58.51 38.44 18.60
N LEU A 4 -58.91 37.17 18.57
CA LEU A 4 -58.09 36.06 18.10
C LEU A 4 -57.86 36.09 16.57
N GLN A 5 -58.84 36.51 15.76
CA GLN A 5 -58.67 36.56 14.29
C GLN A 5 -57.67 37.64 13.84
N ARG A 6 -57.60 38.77 14.56
CA ARG A 6 -56.63 39.84 14.25
C ARG A 6 -55.18 39.43 14.52
N ASN A 7 -54.93 38.50 15.46
CA ASN A 7 -53.57 38.06 15.77
C ASN A 7 -53.01 37.06 14.74
N VAL A 8 -53.86 36.25 14.10
CA VAL A 8 -53.42 35.29 13.08
C VAL A 8 -52.96 36.00 11.80
N ASP A 9 -53.65 37.07 11.39
CA ASP A 9 -53.32 37.84 10.18
C ASP A 9 -52.05 38.68 10.28
N CYS A 10 -51.59 38.99 11.49
CA CYS A 10 -50.35 39.74 11.71
C CYS A 10 -49.10 38.85 11.72
N ASN A 11 -49.27 37.54 11.97
CA ASN A 11 -48.16 36.58 12.02
C ASN A 11 -47.79 36.03 10.62
N SER A 12 -48.76 35.91 9.71
CA SER A 12 -48.53 35.35 8.37
C SER A 12 -47.76 36.29 7.42
N ARG A 13 -47.82 37.61 7.63
CA ARG A 13 -47.14 38.63 6.81
C ARG A 13 -45.68 38.91 7.21
N ARG A 14 -45.19 38.25 8.26
CA ARG A 14 -43.88 38.49 8.86
C ARG A 14 -42.83 37.41 8.55
N GLN A 15 -42.99 36.68 7.44
CA GLN A 15 -41.91 35.89 6.86
C GLN A 15 -41.27 36.70 5.72
N PRO A 16 -40.19 37.46 5.98
CA PRO A 16 -39.49 38.16 4.92
C PRO A 16 -38.89 37.16 3.92
N ALA A 17 -38.72 37.63 2.67
CA ALA A 17 -38.09 36.96 1.52
C ALA A 17 -36.63 36.46 1.75
N THR A 18 -36.20 36.37 3.00
CA THR A 18 -34.87 35.91 3.43
C THR A 18 -34.73 34.39 3.39
N TRP A 19 -35.81 33.62 3.51
CA TRP A 19 -35.74 32.14 3.49
C TRP A 19 -35.23 31.59 2.16
N ALA A 20 -35.59 32.21 1.03
CA ALA A 20 -35.08 31.83 -0.28
C ALA A 20 -33.58 32.14 -0.46
N LYS A 21 -33.09 33.24 0.13
CA LYS A 21 -31.66 33.60 0.09
C LYS A 21 -30.81 32.66 0.94
N ILE A 22 -31.30 32.23 2.10
CA ILE A 22 -30.54 31.35 3.01
C ILE A 22 -30.37 29.93 2.43
N ALA A 23 -31.38 29.39 1.73
CA ALA A 23 -31.28 28.06 1.12
C ALA A 23 -30.28 27.98 -0.05
N SER A 24 -29.92 29.12 -0.64
CA SER A 24 -28.96 29.21 -1.76
C SER A 24 -27.51 29.44 -1.33
N GLN A 25 -27.23 29.67 -0.04
CA GLN A 25 -25.87 29.90 0.42
C GLN A 25 -25.10 28.56 0.44
N PRO A 26 -23.95 28.45 -0.26
CA PRO A 26 -23.12 27.26 -0.16
C PRO A 26 -22.69 27.08 1.29
N LYS A 27 -22.86 25.87 1.83
CA LYS A 27 -22.43 25.54 3.20
C LYS A 27 -20.94 25.89 3.34
N PRO A 28 -20.52 26.54 4.43
CA PRO A 28 -19.11 26.86 4.64
C PRO A 28 -18.31 25.56 4.68
N LEU A 29 -17.33 25.45 3.78
CA LEU A 29 -16.51 24.25 3.64
C LEU A 29 -15.76 24.01 4.95
N ASN A 30 -15.94 22.83 5.54
CA ASN A 30 -15.38 22.53 6.86
C ASN A 30 -13.87 22.29 6.74
N ARG A 31 -13.08 22.85 7.68
CA ARG A 31 -11.62 22.62 7.76
C ARG A 31 -11.24 21.14 7.73
N ARG A 32 -12.08 20.27 8.31
CA ARG A 32 -11.89 18.80 8.29
C ARG A 32 -12.05 18.20 6.89
N GLU A 33 -12.98 18.71 6.09
CA GLU A 33 -13.20 18.25 4.71
C GLU A 33 -12.05 18.70 3.79
N ILE A 34 -11.55 19.92 3.98
CA ILE A 34 -10.37 20.42 3.27
C ILE A 34 -9.13 19.57 3.59
N LEU A 35 -8.91 19.28 4.88
CA LEU A 35 -7.78 18.46 5.31
C LEU A 35 -7.90 17.03 4.78
N GLY A 36 -9.10 16.44 4.82
CA GLY A 36 -9.38 15.13 4.25
C GLY A 36 -9.11 15.07 2.74
N GLY A 37 -9.51 16.10 2.00
CA GLY A 37 -9.22 16.22 0.57
C GLY A 37 -7.72 16.29 0.28
N LEU A 38 -6.97 17.12 1.02
CA LEU A 38 -5.52 17.25 0.84
C LEU A 38 -4.76 15.95 1.14
N ILE A 39 -5.14 15.24 2.21
CA ILE A 39 -4.54 13.93 2.54
C ILE A 39 -4.81 12.90 1.44
N THR A 40 -6.04 12.90 0.91
CA THR A 40 -6.42 11.97 -0.16
C THR A 40 -5.62 12.24 -1.43
N LEU A 41 -5.51 13.50 -1.85
CA LEU A 41 -4.70 13.88 -3.01
C LEU A 41 -3.23 13.50 -2.79
N PHE A 42 -2.66 13.80 -1.63
CA PHE A 42 -1.28 13.43 -1.33
C PHE A 42 -1.06 11.92 -1.43
N SER A 43 -1.99 11.13 -0.89
CA SER A 43 -1.92 9.67 -0.89
C SER A 43 -2.02 9.10 -2.31
N ILE A 44 -2.83 9.71 -3.18
CA ILE A 44 -2.99 9.24 -4.56
C ILE A 44 -1.75 9.52 -5.41
N TYR A 45 -1.10 10.67 -5.22
CA TYR A 45 -0.02 11.11 -6.11
C TYR A 45 1.39 10.82 -5.58
N PHE A 46 1.62 10.93 -4.27
CA PHE A 46 2.98 10.86 -3.71
C PHE A 46 3.29 9.51 -3.04
N ALA A 47 2.30 8.84 -2.46
CA ALA A 47 2.51 7.56 -1.79
C ALA A 47 3.20 6.50 -2.67
N PRO A 48 2.79 6.25 -3.93
CA PRO A 48 3.40 5.18 -4.73
C PRO A 48 4.87 5.47 -5.06
N ALA A 49 5.23 6.72 -5.33
CA ALA A 49 6.61 7.13 -5.58
C ALA A 49 7.51 6.95 -4.33
N VAL A 50 7.01 7.35 -3.15
CA VAL A 50 7.76 7.19 -1.89
C VAL A 50 7.95 5.72 -1.53
N ILE A 51 6.90 4.91 -1.67
CA ILE A 51 6.95 3.47 -1.41
C ILE A 51 7.94 2.81 -2.37
N ALA A 52 7.85 3.10 -3.66
CA ALA A 52 8.76 2.54 -4.67
C ALA A 52 10.21 2.91 -4.39
N PHE A 53 10.49 4.17 -4.01
CA PHE A 53 11.84 4.61 -3.66
C PHE A 53 12.42 3.82 -2.47
N TYR A 54 11.65 3.67 -1.40
CA TYR A 54 12.08 2.95 -0.21
C TYR A 54 12.38 1.48 -0.49
N PHE A 55 11.47 0.79 -1.19
CA PHE A 55 11.67 -0.62 -1.53
C PHE A 55 12.79 -0.83 -2.55
N ALA A 56 12.89 0.02 -3.57
CA ALA A 56 13.93 -0.11 -4.59
C ALA A 56 15.33 0.02 -4.00
N ARG A 57 15.54 0.94 -3.03
CA ARG A 57 16.80 1.03 -2.28
C ARG A 57 17.11 -0.23 -1.49
N LYS A 58 16.09 -0.82 -0.83
CA LYS A 58 16.25 -2.06 -0.06
C LYS A 58 16.60 -3.26 -0.95
N ASP A 59 16.02 -3.31 -2.14
CA ASP A 59 16.23 -4.43 -3.08
C ASP A 59 17.44 -4.23 -4.01
N GLY A 60 18.24 -3.16 -3.82
CA GLY A 60 19.42 -2.87 -4.64
C GLY A 60 19.10 -2.53 -6.10
N ARG A 61 17.86 -2.09 -6.38
CA ARG A 61 17.42 -1.70 -7.71
C ARG A 61 17.58 -0.18 -7.91
N SER A 62 17.52 0.28 -9.16
CA SER A 62 17.58 1.70 -9.51
C SER A 62 16.37 2.46 -8.94
N ALA A 63 16.53 3.03 -7.75
CA ALA A 63 15.45 3.71 -7.03
C ALA A 63 14.82 4.85 -7.86
N LEU A 64 15.64 5.62 -8.57
CA LEU A 64 15.15 6.72 -9.42
C LEU A 64 14.32 6.23 -10.61
N ALA A 65 14.69 5.11 -11.24
CA ALA A 65 13.94 4.57 -12.36
C ALA A 65 12.52 4.16 -11.94
N TRP A 66 12.39 3.51 -10.78
CA TRP A 66 11.09 3.10 -10.25
C TRP A 66 10.24 4.27 -9.74
N VAL A 67 10.88 5.33 -9.22
CA VAL A 67 10.18 6.59 -8.91
C VAL A 67 9.61 7.20 -10.18
N VAL A 68 10.41 7.33 -11.24
CA VAL A 68 9.96 7.88 -12.53
C VAL A 68 8.79 7.06 -13.08
N ILE A 69 8.90 5.72 -13.08
CA ILE A 69 7.81 4.83 -13.49
C ILE A 69 6.55 5.06 -12.64
N CYS A 70 6.67 5.18 -11.32
CA CYS A 70 5.50 5.43 -10.45
C CYS A 70 4.93 6.84 -10.60
N VAL A 71 5.70 7.84 -11.03
CA VAL A 71 5.17 9.18 -11.34
C VAL A 71 4.30 9.13 -12.60
N PHE A 72 4.71 8.40 -13.63
CA PHE A 72 3.96 8.30 -14.89
C PHE A 72 2.83 7.28 -14.86
N ALA A 73 3.04 6.12 -14.24
CA ALA A 73 2.09 5.02 -14.20
C ALA A 73 1.31 4.93 -12.87
N ASN A 74 1.59 5.81 -11.92
CA ASN A 74 0.97 5.83 -10.59
C ASN A 74 1.06 4.45 -9.91
N TYR A 75 -0.03 3.99 -9.28
CA TYR A 75 -0.13 2.67 -8.65
C TYR A 75 0.14 1.49 -9.59
N LEU A 76 -0.03 1.63 -10.91
CA LEU A 76 0.33 0.57 -11.85
C LEU A 76 1.84 0.36 -11.90
N GLY A 77 2.63 1.43 -11.77
CA GLY A 77 4.08 1.35 -11.64
C GLY A 77 4.50 0.62 -10.37
N LEU A 78 3.80 0.88 -9.26
CA LEU A 78 4.02 0.19 -7.99
C LEU A 78 3.61 -1.29 -8.07
N LEU A 79 2.49 -1.60 -8.72
CA LEU A 79 2.07 -2.98 -8.95
C LEU A 79 3.10 -3.74 -9.80
N ALA A 80 3.58 -3.12 -10.89
CA ALA A 80 4.65 -3.68 -11.71
C ALA A 80 5.94 -3.88 -10.92
N TYR A 81 6.28 -2.97 -9.98
CA TYR A 81 7.41 -3.16 -9.09
C TYR A 81 7.30 -4.46 -8.29
N PHE A 82 6.15 -4.70 -7.65
CA PHE A 82 5.94 -5.92 -6.87
C PHE A 82 5.90 -7.19 -7.73
N LEU A 83 5.30 -7.12 -8.91
CA LEU A 83 5.25 -8.25 -9.85
C LEU A 83 6.63 -8.60 -10.41
N THR A 84 7.46 -7.60 -10.67
CA THR A 84 8.84 -7.79 -11.15
C THR A 84 9.83 -8.02 -10.02
N ARG A 85 9.42 -7.90 -8.76
CA ARG A 85 10.28 -8.20 -7.61
C ARG A 85 10.67 -9.68 -7.71
N GLY A 86 11.98 -9.91 -7.82
CA GLY A 86 12.51 -11.25 -7.96
C GLY A 86 12.07 -12.10 -6.77
N GLY A 87 11.77 -13.37 -7.03
CA GLY A 87 11.51 -14.34 -5.97
C GLY A 87 12.72 -14.51 -5.03
N PRO A 88 12.65 -15.49 -4.10
CA PRO A 88 13.72 -15.77 -3.14
C PRO A 88 15.11 -15.82 -3.81
N PRO A 89 16.17 -15.39 -3.10
CA PRO A 89 17.52 -15.42 -3.63
C PRO A 89 17.91 -16.84 -4.06
N THR A 90 18.86 -16.96 -4.98
CA THR A 90 19.45 -18.27 -5.27
C THR A 90 20.29 -18.73 -4.08
N ARG A 91 20.59 -20.03 -4.01
CA ARG A 91 21.38 -20.61 -2.91
C ARG A 91 22.72 -19.90 -2.76
N GLU A 92 23.40 -19.59 -3.86
CA GLU A 92 24.72 -18.95 -3.88
C GLU A 92 24.64 -17.56 -3.25
N ARG A 93 23.68 -16.74 -3.68
CA ARG A 93 23.44 -15.40 -3.11
C ARG A 93 23.05 -15.46 -1.63
N TYR A 94 22.33 -16.49 -1.22
CA TYR A 94 21.96 -16.68 0.17
C TYR A 94 23.20 -17.03 1.03
N VAL A 95 24.11 -17.86 0.52
CA VAL A 95 25.39 -18.18 1.17
C VAL A 95 26.29 -16.94 1.25
N GLU A 96 26.37 -16.15 0.18
CA GLU A 96 27.15 -14.89 0.15
C GLU A 96 26.65 -13.91 1.22
N ALA A 97 25.32 -13.77 1.36
CA ALA A 97 24.73 -12.88 2.36
C ALA A 97 24.88 -13.43 3.79
N HIS A 98 24.93 -14.75 3.96
CA HIS A 98 24.91 -15.43 5.26
C HIS A 98 25.93 -16.59 5.32
N PRO A 99 27.24 -16.31 5.32
CA PRO A 99 28.27 -17.36 5.27
C PRO A 99 28.22 -18.28 6.49
N GLY A 100 27.81 -17.77 7.66
CA GLY A 100 27.65 -18.56 8.90
C GLY A 100 26.49 -19.57 8.88
N CYS A 101 25.61 -19.52 7.87
CA CYS A 101 24.52 -20.49 7.71
C CYS A 101 24.93 -21.73 6.91
N LEU A 102 26.14 -21.76 6.36
CA LEU A 102 26.68 -22.94 5.68
C LEU A 102 27.34 -23.85 6.72
N THR A 103 26.75 -25.03 6.94
CA THR A 103 27.27 -26.04 7.86
C THR A 103 27.81 -27.26 7.09
N PRO A 104 28.68 -28.09 7.69
CA PRO A 104 29.18 -29.30 7.03
C PRO A 104 28.09 -30.29 6.61
N ARG A 105 26.92 -30.25 7.27
CA ARG A 105 25.77 -31.13 7.00
C ARG A 105 24.76 -30.52 6.01
N GLY A 106 24.90 -29.25 5.64
CA GLY A 106 23.94 -28.55 4.79
C GLY A 106 23.73 -27.09 5.18
N MET A 107 22.59 -26.52 4.79
CA MET A 107 22.24 -25.12 5.07
C MET A 107 21.41 -25.02 6.36
N SER A 108 21.63 -23.97 7.15
CA SER A 108 20.76 -23.60 8.27
C SER A 108 19.91 -22.36 7.94
N CYS A 109 18.78 -22.24 8.61
CA CYS A 109 17.94 -21.06 8.53
C CYS A 109 18.63 -19.87 9.22
N TYR A 110 18.79 -18.75 8.52
CA TYR A 110 19.36 -17.52 9.10
C TYR A 110 18.47 -16.92 10.21
N HIS A 111 17.16 -17.16 10.17
CA HIS A 111 16.23 -16.58 11.14
C HIS A 111 16.14 -17.34 12.46
N CYS A 112 16.28 -18.67 12.45
CA CYS A 112 16.08 -19.51 13.64
C CYS A 112 17.21 -20.51 13.89
N GLY A 113 18.23 -20.58 13.04
CA GLY A 113 19.34 -21.52 13.15
C GLY A 113 18.98 -22.99 12.85
N SER A 114 17.70 -23.31 12.66
CA SER A 114 17.27 -24.69 12.39
C SER A 114 17.80 -25.20 11.05
N GLN A 115 18.23 -26.47 11.05
CA GLN A 115 18.66 -27.20 9.86
C GLN A 115 17.50 -28.00 9.21
N SER A 116 16.30 -27.95 9.79
CA SER A 116 15.12 -28.61 9.22
C SER A 116 14.53 -27.76 8.10
N ILE A 117 14.94 -28.08 6.86
CA ILE A 117 14.52 -27.39 5.65
C ILE A 117 13.72 -28.37 4.79
N ARG A 118 12.49 -28.00 4.44
CA ARG A 118 11.67 -28.73 3.46
C ARG A 118 11.86 -28.13 2.06
N VAL A 119 11.83 -29.00 1.06
CA VAL A 119 11.87 -28.60 -0.34
C VAL A 119 10.44 -28.58 -0.87
N TRP A 120 9.99 -27.41 -1.32
CA TRP A 120 8.72 -27.24 -2.02
C TRP A 120 8.98 -27.07 -3.51
N ARG A 121 8.32 -27.87 -4.35
CA ARG A 121 8.48 -27.82 -5.80
C ARG A 121 7.23 -27.21 -6.42
N GLU A 122 7.43 -26.14 -7.17
CA GLU A 122 6.40 -25.54 -8.01
C GLU A 122 6.71 -25.88 -9.46
N GLN A 123 5.81 -26.63 -10.11
CA GLN A 123 5.90 -26.96 -11.52
C GLN A 123 4.95 -26.04 -12.30
N ALA A 124 5.48 -24.96 -12.88
CA ALA A 124 4.73 -24.08 -13.74
C ALA A 124 5.09 -24.37 -15.19
N PHE A 125 4.29 -25.22 -15.87
CA PHE A 125 4.26 -25.60 -17.29
C PHE A 125 5.60 -25.93 -18.02
N VAL A 126 6.63 -25.10 -17.89
CA VAL A 126 7.97 -25.24 -18.51
C VAL A 126 9.11 -25.05 -17.48
N LYS A 127 8.85 -24.48 -16.30
CA LYS A 127 9.88 -24.23 -15.28
C LYS A 127 9.53 -24.94 -13.97
N VAL A 128 10.44 -25.80 -13.52
CA VAL A 128 10.42 -26.37 -12.18
C VAL A 128 11.20 -25.41 -11.28
N ARG A 129 10.55 -24.85 -10.27
CA ARG A 129 11.22 -24.04 -9.24
C ARG A 129 11.21 -24.82 -7.94
N GLN A 130 12.39 -25.00 -7.35
CA GLN A 130 12.52 -25.61 -6.05
C GLN A 130 12.78 -24.54 -4.99
N TYR A 131 11.86 -24.37 -4.06
CA TYR A 131 11.98 -23.45 -2.94
C TYR A 131 12.37 -24.22 -1.68
N HIS A 132 13.32 -23.69 -0.93
CA HIS A 132 13.76 -24.25 0.34
C HIS A 132 13.12 -23.45 1.47
N ILE A 133 12.22 -24.08 2.21
CA ILE A 133 11.43 -23.45 3.27
C ILE A 133 11.85 -24.05 4.60
N CYS A 134 12.09 -23.23 5.62
CA CYS A 134 12.38 -23.74 6.96
C CYS A 134 11.11 -24.33 7.59
N ASN A 135 11.17 -25.54 8.14
CA ASN A 135 10.04 -26.17 8.83
C ASN A 135 9.72 -25.49 10.17
N HIS A 136 10.72 -24.93 10.85
CA HIS A 136 10.51 -24.34 12.17
C HIS A 136 9.84 -22.96 12.09
N CYS A 137 10.32 -22.09 11.20
CA CYS A 137 9.81 -20.71 11.08
C CYS A 137 8.90 -20.49 9.86
N GLY A 138 8.77 -21.47 8.97
CA GLY A 138 7.94 -21.39 7.76
C GLY A 138 8.47 -20.44 6.68
N LYS A 139 9.63 -19.79 6.87
CA LYS A 139 10.16 -18.81 5.92
C LYS A 139 10.88 -19.48 4.75
N THR A 140 10.66 -18.95 3.56
CA THR A 140 11.39 -19.33 2.33
C THR A 140 12.77 -18.71 2.35
N LEU A 141 13.81 -19.54 2.26
CA LEU A 141 15.21 -19.14 2.43
C LEU A 141 15.82 -18.78 1.07
N TYR A 142 15.85 -19.75 0.17
CA TYR A 142 16.42 -19.62 -1.15
C TYR A 142 15.70 -20.54 -2.14
N ARG A 143 15.95 -20.29 -3.42
CA ARG A 143 15.52 -21.16 -4.52
C ARG A 143 16.72 -21.86 -5.13
N SER A 144 16.53 -23.11 -5.52
CA SER A 144 17.42 -23.82 -6.45
C SER A 144 16.84 -23.67 -7.85
N MET A 145 17.68 -23.23 -8.80
CA MET A 145 17.35 -23.25 -10.22
C MET A 145 17.37 -24.68 -10.75
#